data_AF-X0ZM84-F1
#
_entry.id   AF-X0ZM84-F1
#
_cell.length_a   1.000
_cell.length_b   1.000
_cell.length_c   1.000
_cell.angle_alpha   90.00
_cell.angle_beta   90.00
_cell.angle_gamma   90.00
#
_symmetry.space_group_name_H-M   'P 1'
#
loop_
_entity.id
_entity.type
_entity.pdbx_description
1 polymer ?
#
loop_
_entity_poly.entity_id
_entity_poly.type
_entity_poly.pdbx_seq_one_letter_code
_entity_poly.pdbx_strand_id
1 'polypeptide(L)'
;TGINNTIIRNSIICCHETKGSGSEGIYCFGTGVGITSIYNCIVYNYDVGIRVTSGWVTNYTNNCVFANNDDFEIDVGASATLLNNASDDGDGTNPQILNSSSNYANEMLDVPNEDFRPTDINSVLYNNGDDLSSSFTDDIIGTVRPQAALFDIGAFELAVIEGVIIRSTRVAADTGGGIQDITIPGFGIPKMAMLICTNTSANDIKTDKALMSVGITDGTNQGVLAF
;
A
#
# COMPACT_ATOMS: atom_id res chain seq x y z
N THR A 1 30.98 1.53 -28.57
CA THR A 1 30.81 1.14 -27.16
C THR A 1 29.34 1.25 -26.84
N GLY A 2 28.68 0.17 -26.45
CA GLY A 2 27.25 0.21 -26.12
C GLY A 2 27.05 1.01 -24.84
N ILE A 3 25.99 1.83 -24.80
CA ILE A 3 25.53 2.43 -23.54
C ILE A 3 24.98 1.27 -22.70
N ASN A 4 25.56 1.03 -21.54
CA ASN A 4 25.01 0.07 -20.59
C ASN A 4 23.79 0.73 -19.94
N ASN A 5 22.60 0.22 -20.24
CA ASN A 5 21.36 0.61 -19.59
C ASN A 5 21.05 -0.41 -18.49
N THR A 6 21.06 0.04 -17.25
CA THR A 6 20.65 -0.77 -16.10
C THR A 6 19.31 -0.26 -15.58
N ILE A 7 18.37 -1.17 -15.35
CA ILE A 7 17.07 -0.83 -14.73
C ILE A 7 16.95 -1.62 -13.43
N ILE A 8 16.72 -0.91 -12.33
CA ILE A 8 16.33 -1.47 -11.04
C ILE A 8 14.89 -1.02 -10.78
N ARG A 9 13.99 -1.95 -10.46
CA ARG A 9 12.59 -1.59 -10.19
C ARG A 9 11.91 -2.51 -9.18
N ASN A 10 10.85 -2.02 -8.53
CA ASN A 10 10.00 -2.80 -7.61
C ASN A 10 10.83 -3.64 -6.63
N SER A 11 11.85 -3.03 -6.05
CA SER A 11 12.82 -3.73 -5.21
C SER A 11 12.89 -3.07 -3.85
N ILE A 12 13.07 -3.89 -2.82
CA ILE A 12 13.35 -3.43 -1.46
C ILE A 12 14.81 -3.73 -1.18
N ILE A 13 15.56 -2.71 -0.82
CA ILE A 13 16.97 -2.78 -0.49
C ILE A 13 17.08 -2.19 0.92
N CYS A 14 17.25 -3.06 1.91
CA CYS A 14 17.23 -2.68 3.30
C CYS A 14 18.40 -3.30 4.06
N CYS A 15 18.94 -2.54 5.00
CA CYS A 15 19.86 -3.06 6.01
C CYS A 15 19.07 -3.38 7.29
N HIS A 16 19.09 -4.64 7.72
CA HIS A 16 18.43 -5.09 8.96
C HIS A 16 19.19 -4.67 10.24
N GLU A 17 20.49 -4.40 10.12
CA GLU A 17 21.38 -4.11 11.26
C GLU A 17 21.71 -2.62 11.38
N THR A 18 22.61 -2.28 12.31
CA THR A 18 23.16 -0.92 12.43
C THR A 18 23.77 -0.48 11.11
N LYS A 19 23.41 0.72 10.62
CA LYS A 19 24.00 1.33 9.42
C LYS A 19 25.52 1.32 9.52
N GLY A 20 26.19 0.63 8.61
CA GLY A 20 27.65 0.65 8.53
C GLY A 20 28.12 1.97 7.92
N SER A 21 29.19 2.58 8.44
CA SER A 21 29.80 3.74 7.78
C SER A 21 30.34 3.34 6.40
N GLY A 22 30.05 4.15 5.38
CA GLY A 22 30.35 3.88 3.98
C GLY A 22 29.50 2.76 3.38
N SER A 23 28.30 2.49 3.93
CA SER A 23 27.36 1.56 3.30
C SER A 23 26.43 2.29 2.34
N GLU A 24 26.37 1.82 1.10
CA GLU A 24 25.44 2.34 0.09
C GLU A 24 24.35 1.31 -0.22
N GLY A 25 23.08 1.75 -0.24
CA GLY A 25 21.97 0.89 -0.65
C GLY A 25 22.05 0.55 -2.14
N ILE A 26 22.14 1.60 -2.98
CA ILE A 26 22.43 1.46 -4.41
C ILE A 26 23.63 2.33 -4.76
N TYR A 27 24.68 1.70 -5.28
CA TYR A 27 25.89 2.38 -5.73
C TYR A 27 26.08 2.24 -7.23
N CYS A 28 25.90 3.34 -7.98
CA CYS A 28 26.21 3.36 -9.41
C CYS A 28 27.63 3.87 -9.64
N PHE A 29 28.51 2.94 -10.01
CA PHE A 29 29.92 3.19 -10.27
C PHE A 29 30.35 2.76 -11.67
N GLY A 30 31.20 3.56 -12.32
CA GLY A 30 31.85 3.18 -13.57
C GLY A 30 32.59 4.33 -14.25
N THR A 31 33.47 4.00 -15.19
CA THR A 31 34.38 4.95 -15.86
C THR A 31 33.94 5.33 -17.28
N GLY A 32 32.66 5.19 -17.61
CA GLY A 32 32.09 5.50 -18.94
C GLY A 32 30.65 5.99 -18.88
N VAL A 33 30.09 6.37 -20.03
CA VAL A 33 28.69 6.86 -20.13
C VAL A 33 27.73 5.67 -20.01
N GLY A 34 27.16 5.51 -18.81
CA GLY A 34 26.08 4.57 -18.53
C GLY A 34 24.80 5.32 -18.14
N ILE A 35 23.64 4.70 -18.39
CA ILE A 35 22.36 5.19 -17.88
C ILE A 35 21.83 4.14 -16.91
N THR A 36 21.60 4.56 -15.67
CA THR A 36 20.87 3.73 -14.70
C THR A 36 19.51 4.35 -14.45
N SER A 37 18.47 3.54 -14.41
CA SER A 37 17.11 3.98 -14.09
C SER A 37 16.59 3.17 -12.92
N ILE A 38 16.14 3.85 -11.87
CA ILE A 38 15.71 3.25 -10.61
C ILE A 38 14.27 3.70 -10.37
N TYR A 39 13.35 2.75 -10.37
CA TYR A 39 11.92 3.02 -10.34
C TYR A 39 11.21 2.25 -9.23
N ASN A 40 10.37 2.92 -8.45
CA ASN A 40 9.51 2.19 -7.49
C ASN A 40 10.31 1.29 -6.55
N CYS A 41 11.47 1.75 -6.08
CA CYS A 41 12.28 1.03 -5.10
C CYS A 41 12.07 1.60 -3.69
N ILE A 42 12.36 0.77 -2.70
CA ILE A 42 12.48 1.17 -1.30
C ILE A 42 13.93 0.97 -0.89
N VAL A 43 14.57 2.02 -0.37
CA VAL A 43 15.95 1.96 0.13
C VAL A 43 15.99 2.47 1.56
N TYR A 44 16.42 1.59 2.48
CA TYR A 44 16.26 1.83 3.92
C TYR A 44 17.53 1.49 4.70
N ASN A 45 17.91 2.40 5.60
CA ASN A 45 18.88 2.15 6.69
C ASN A 45 20.33 1.95 6.23
N TYR A 46 20.82 2.79 5.30
CA TYR A 46 22.22 2.86 4.86
C TYR A 46 22.92 4.15 5.31
N ASP A 47 24.24 4.23 5.15
CA ASP A 47 24.93 5.53 5.26
C ASP A 47 24.43 6.45 4.14
N VAL A 48 24.47 5.93 2.90
CA VAL A 48 23.91 6.59 1.73
C VAL A 48 22.85 5.71 1.10
N GLY A 49 21.65 6.23 0.88
CA GLY A 49 20.57 5.48 0.24
C GLY A 49 20.94 5.12 -1.20
N ILE A 50 21.00 6.12 -2.06
CA ILE A 50 21.37 5.96 -3.47
C ILE A 50 22.52 6.91 -3.81
N ARG A 51 23.67 6.33 -4.17
CA ARG A 51 24.87 7.08 -4.55
C ARG A 51 25.20 6.90 -6.03
N VAL A 52 25.56 8.01 -6.69
CA VAL A 52 26.07 7.98 -8.07
C VAL A 52 27.35 8.75 -8.23
N THR A 53 28.31 8.10 -8.88
CA THR A 53 29.65 8.64 -9.15
C THR A 53 29.78 9.19 -10.57
N SER A 54 30.84 9.97 -10.81
CA SER A 54 31.10 10.67 -12.08
C SER A 54 30.91 9.80 -13.32
N GLY A 55 30.29 10.35 -14.37
CA GLY A 55 30.16 9.70 -15.68
C GLY A 55 28.84 8.96 -15.94
N TRP A 56 27.97 8.85 -14.93
CA TRP A 56 26.64 8.24 -15.07
C TRP A 56 25.52 9.29 -15.13
N VAL A 57 24.49 8.97 -15.92
CA VAL A 57 23.21 9.67 -15.91
C VAL A 57 22.19 8.76 -15.23
N THR A 58 21.53 9.24 -14.20
CA THR A 58 20.59 8.43 -13.42
C THR A 58 19.22 9.06 -13.35
N ASN A 59 18.19 8.26 -13.63
CA ASN A 59 16.80 8.65 -13.46
C ASN A 59 16.23 7.91 -12.26
N TYR A 60 15.80 8.65 -11.25
CA TYR A 60 15.13 8.12 -10.07
C TYR A 60 13.70 8.62 -10.05
N THR A 61 12.75 7.71 -10.21
CA THR A 61 11.33 8.06 -10.19
C THR A 61 10.56 7.13 -9.25
N ASN A 62 9.67 7.70 -8.44
CA ASN A 62 8.80 6.97 -7.52
C ASN A 62 9.54 6.11 -6.49
N ASN A 63 10.76 6.46 -6.07
CA ASN A 63 11.48 5.71 -5.03
C ASN A 63 11.16 6.26 -3.65
N CYS A 64 11.12 5.39 -2.64
CA CYS A 64 11.06 5.75 -1.23
C CYS A 64 12.43 5.45 -0.61
N VAL A 65 13.22 6.48 -0.35
CA VAL A 65 14.60 6.36 0.16
C VAL A 65 14.62 7.10 1.48
N PHE A 66 14.86 6.38 2.59
CA PHE A 66 14.64 6.98 3.90
C PHE A 66 15.43 6.32 5.00
N ALA A 67 15.53 7.03 6.12
CA ALA A 67 16.35 6.64 7.25
C ALA A 67 17.76 6.28 6.78
N ASN A 68 18.34 7.04 5.86
CA ASN A 68 19.77 6.99 5.54
C ASN A 68 20.48 8.13 6.30
N ASN A 69 21.80 8.29 6.18
CA ASN A 69 22.43 9.55 6.62
C ASN A 69 22.33 10.61 5.53
N ASP A 70 22.33 10.16 4.27
CA ASP A 70 22.04 10.93 3.07
C ASP A 70 21.19 10.05 2.14
N ASP A 71 20.01 10.51 1.74
CA ASP A 71 19.11 9.72 0.89
C ASP A 71 19.64 9.63 -0.55
N PHE A 72 20.12 10.74 -1.13
CA PHE A 72 20.61 10.80 -2.51
C PHE A 72 21.93 11.56 -2.69
N GLU A 73 23.06 10.84 -2.66
CA GLU A 73 24.39 11.45 -2.91
C GLU A 73 24.74 11.44 -4.42
N ILE A 74 24.84 12.64 -5.01
CA ILE A 74 25.26 12.81 -6.41
C ILE A 74 26.66 13.45 -6.48
N ASP A 75 27.67 12.65 -6.82
CA ASP A 75 29.06 13.12 -6.89
C ASP A 75 29.27 14.18 -7.99
N VAL A 76 30.31 14.99 -7.82
CA VAL A 76 30.74 15.97 -8.82
C VAL A 76 31.01 15.29 -10.17
N GLY A 77 30.33 15.77 -11.22
CA GLY A 77 30.46 15.24 -12.58
C GLY A 77 29.53 14.06 -12.89
N ALA A 78 28.67 13.66 -11.96
CA ALA A 78 27.48 12.87 -12.24
C ALA A 78 26.29 13.79 -12.63
N SER A 79 25.26 13.20 -13.23
CA SER A 79 23.99 13.88 -13.46
C SER A 79 22.85 12.97 -13.03
N ALA A 80 21.88 13.51 -12.32
CA ALA A 80 20.71 12.77 -11.96
C ALA A 80 19.43 13.60 -12.05
N THR A 81 18.34 12.91 -12.34
CA THR A 81 16.98 13.43 -12.27
C THR A 81 16.25 12.68 -11.15
N LEU A 82 15.90 13.41 -10.09
CA LEU A 82 15.13 12.90 -8.96
C LEU A 82 13.70 13.44 -9.11
N LEU A 83 12.74 12.59 -9.47
CA LEU A 83 11.36 12.98 -9.72
C LEU A 83 10.38 12.17 -8.86
N ASN A 84 9.53 12.85 -8.09
CA ASN A 84 8.48 12.22 -7.26
C ASN A 84 9.02 11.09 -6.37
N ASN A 85 10.20 11.30 -5.78
CA ASN A 85 10.74 10.39 -4.76
C ASN A 85 10.27 10.86 -3.39
N ALA A 86 10.12 9.91 -2.47
CA ALA A 86 9.91 10.17 -1.06
C ALA A 86 11.24 10.04 -0.30
N SER A 87 11.51 11.01 0.59
CA SER A 87 12.73 11.09 1.39
C SER A 87 12.47 11.82 2.71
N ASP A 88 13.27 11.53 3.74
CA ASP A 88 13.15 12.17 5.06
C ASP A 88 14.14 13.33 5.29
N ASP A 89 15.12 13.52 4.40
CA ASP A 89 15.98 14.69 4.34
C ASP A 89 15.57 15.74 3.28
N GLY A 90 14.61 15.39 2.41
CA GLY A 90 13.93 16.31 1.48
C GLY A 90 14.57 16.40 0.11
N ASP A 91 15.37 15.43 -0.29
CA ASP A 91 16.08 15.42 -1.56
C ASP A 91 15.19 15.25 -2.80
N GLY A 92 15.54 15.96 -3.87
CA GLY A 92 14.97 15.81 -5.20
C GLY A 92 14.05 16.94 -5.67
N THR A 93 13.37 16.71 -6.80
CA THR A 93 12.39 17.66 -7.37
C THR A 93 10.99 17.19 -7.03
N ASN A 94 10.19 18.06 -6.41
CA ASN A 94 8.89 17.74 -5.78
C ASN A 94 8.99 16.56 -4.78
N PRO A 95 9.88 16.66 -3.78
CA PRO A 95 10.06 15.60 -2.81
C PRO A 95 8.77 15.36 -2.03
N GLN A 96 8.39 14.10 -1.85
CA GLN A 96 7.38 13.72 -0.87
C GLN A 96 8.09 13.55 0.48
N ILE A 97 7.81 14.44 1.41
CA ILE A 97 8.52 14.48 2.70
C ILE A 97 7.97 13.39 3.61
N LEU A 98 8.84 12.51 4.07
CA LEU A 98 8.53 11.46 5.04
C LEU A 98 8.65 11.99 6.48
N ASN A 99 7.80 11.50 7.38
CA ASN A 99 7.84 11.89 8.78
C ASN A 99 8.57 10.86 9.66
N SER A 100 9.83 11.14 9.97
CA SER A 100 10.65 10.31 10.85
C SER A 100 10.25 10.39 12.34
N SER A 101 9.49 11.41 12.77
CA SER A 101 9.18 11.62 14.21
C SER A 101 8.32 10.52 14.84
N SER A 102 7.63 9.74 14.02
CA SER A 102 6.80 8.60 14.43
C SER A 102 7.27 7.27 13.85
N ASN A 103 8.58 7.15 13.57
CA ASN A 103 9.14 5.98 12.86
C ASN A 103 8.39 5.67 11.56
N TYR A 104 7.99 6.72 10.81
CA TYR A 104 7.30 6.61 9.53
C TYR A 104 5.92 5.92 9.59
N ALA A 105 5.30 5.85 10.77
CA ALA A 105 4.01 5.20 10.97
C ALA A 105 2.81 5.92 10.31
N ASN A 106 2.99 7.13 9.75
CA ASN A 106 1.94 7.75 8.94
C ASN A 106 2.02 7.27 7.49
N GLU A 107 3.19 6.80 7.07
CA GLU A 107 3.52 6.49 5.69
C GLU A 107 3.47 5.00 5.42
N MET A 108 4.02 4.18 6.34
CA MET A 108 4.20 2.74 6.20
C MET A 108 3.65 1.95 7.40
N LEU A 109 3.22 0.70 7.16
CA LEU A 109 2.54 -0.13 8.16
C LEU A 109 3.42 -0.47 9.38
N ASP A 110 4.66 -0.92 9.17
CA ASP A 110 5.53 -1.37 10.27
C ASP A 110 7.02 -1.40 9.85
N VAL A 111 7.65 -0.22 9.79
CA VAL A 111 9.08 -0.08 9.44
C VAL A 111 10.01 -0.92 10.33
N PRO A 112 9.85 -0.98 11.68
CA PRO A 112 10.69 -1.84 12.52
C PRO A 112 10.66 -3.33 12.18
N ASN A 113 9.56 -3.81 11.58
CA ASN A 113 9.43 -5.19 11.10
C ASN A 113 9.53 -5.30 9.57
N GLU A 114 10.09 -4.27 8.92
CA GLU A 114 10.35 -4.21 7.47
C GLU A 114 9.09 -4.32 6.60
N ASP A 115 7.93 -3.93 7.15
CA ASP A 115 6.69 -3.81 6.41
C ASP A 115 6.54 -2.39 5.85
N PHE A 116 7.09 -2.21 4.66
CA PHE A 116 7.12 -0.94 3.96
C PHE A 116 5.90 -0.70 3.08
N ARG A 117 4.81 -1.46 3.27
CA ARG A 117 3.55 -1.20 2.55
C ARG A 117 2.97 0.14 3.03
N PRO A 118 2.41 0.96 2.13
CA PRO A 118 1.70 2.17 2.54
C PRO A 118 0.59 1.87 3.55
N THR A 119 0.41 2.75 4.53
CA THR A 119 -0.61 2.60 5.59
C THR A 119 -2.03 2.63 5.04
N ASP A 120 -2.37 3.74 4.40
CA ASP A 120 -3.68 4.05 3.84
C ASP A 120 -3.60 5.19 2.82
N ILE A 121 -4.77 5.62 2.33
CA ILE A 121 -4.92 6.67 1.31
C ILE A 121 -4.42 8.07 1.74
N ASN A 122 -4.09 8.27 3.01
CA ASN A 122 -3.51 9.51 3.51
C ASN A 122 -1.97 9.46 3.57
N SER A 123 -1.36 8.30 3.32
CA SER A 123 0.08 8.17 3.19
C SER A 123 0.58 9.08 2.06
N VAL A 124 1.70 9.78 2.28
CA VAL A 124 2.35 10.57 1.22
C VAL A 124 2.88 9.69 0.09
N LEU A 125 2.98 8.38 0.30
CA LEU A 125 3.37 7.41 -0.72
C LEU A 125 2.21 7.08 -1.67
N TYR A 126 0.96 7.27 -1.24
CA TYR A 126 -0.22 6.91 -2.01
C TYR A 126 -0.53 7.94 -3.11
N ASN A 127 -0.67 7.46 -4.35
CA ASN A 127 -1.15 8.20 -5.51
C ASN A 127 -0.37 9.51 -5.78
N ASN A 128 0.94 9.50 -5.50
CA ASN A 128 1.83 10.66 -5.59
C ASN A 128 3.04 10.43 -6.51
N GLY A 129 3.14 9.28 -7.18
CA GLY A 129 4.16 8.99 -8.17
C GLY A 129 3.78 9.44 -9.60
N ASP A 130 4.67 9.18 -10.55
CA ASP A 130 4.39 9.23 -11.99
C ASP A 130 3.82 7.91 -12.51
N ASP A 131 2.99 7.99 -13.54
CA ASP A 131 2.52 6.83 -14.30
C ASP A 131 3.64 6.26 -15.18
N LEU A 132 4.09 5.05 -14.85
CA LEU A 132 5.11 4.29 -15.57
C LEU A 132 4.52 3.07 -16.32
N SER A 133 3.20 3.03 -16.54
CA SER A 133 2.46 1.91 -17.16
C SER A 133 3.00 1.49 -18.54
N SER A 134 3.67 2.39 -19.24
CA SER A 134 4.38 2.07 -20.50
C SER A 134 5.59 1.15 -20.34
N SER A 135 6.13 1.04 -19.13
CA SER A 135 7.36 0.29 -18.79
C SER A 135 7.09 -0.96 -17.94
N PHE A 136 6.11 -0.89 -17.03
CA PHE A 136 5.63 -1.99 -16.20
C PHE A 136 4.30 -1.64 -15.54
N THR A 137 3.54 -2.65 -15.15
CA THR A 137 2.17 -2.48 -14.65
C THR A 137 1.91 -3.13 -13.31
N ASP A 138 2.89 -3.78 -12.68
CA ASP A 138 2.68 -4.50 -11.41
C ASP A 138 3.71 -4.03 -10.37
N ASP A 139 3.40 -4.20 -9.08
CA ASP A 139 4.29 -3.94 -7.94
C ASP A 139 5.15 -5.18 -7.57
N ILE A 140 5.87 -5.14 -6.42
CA ILE A 140 6.75 -6.24 -5.99
C ILE A 140 6.00 -7.54 -5.61
N ILE A 141 4.72 -7.47 -5.26
CA ILE A 141 3.87 -8.63 -4.92
C ILE A 141 2.85 -8.98 -6.01
N GLY A 142 2.87 -8.27 -7.14
CA GLY A 142 1.98 -8.50 -8.28
C GLY A 142 0.66 -7.72 -8.24
N THR A 143 0.53 -6.71 -7.38
CA THR A 143 -0.60 -5.77 -7.42
C THR A 143 -0.49 -4.90 -8.67
N VAL A 144 -1.58 -4.78 -9.44
CA VAL A 144 -1.62 -3.94 -10.64
C VAL A 144 -1.49 -2.47 -10.26
N ARG A 145 -0.75 -1.70 -11.05
CA ARG A 145 -0.54 -0.26 -10.92
C ARG A 145 -1.14 0.49 -12.13
N PRO A 146 -1.71 1.69 -11.92
CA PRO A 146 -2.06 2.25 -10.61
C PRO A 146 -3.35 1.61 -10.06
N GLN A 147 -3.51 1.57 -8.74
CA GLN A 147 -4.82 1.30 -8.09
C GLN A 147 -5.67 2.59 -7.96
N ALA A 148 -5.06 3.75 -8.21
CA ALA A 148 -5.70 5.06 -8.24
C ALA A 148 -5.39 5.80 -9.56
N ALA A 149 -5.22 7.12 -9.53
CA ALA A 149 -4.93 7.92 -10.72
C ALA A 149 -3.45 7.86 -11.14
N LEU A 150 -2.56 7.66 -10.18
CA LEU A 150 -1.10 7.66 -10.29
C LEU A 150 -0.53 6.45 -9.53
N PHE A 151 0.71 6.08 -9.83
CA PHE A 151 1.40 5.02 -9.10
C PHE A 151 1.68 5.46 -7.66
N ASP A 152 1.74 4.51 -6.74
CA ASP A 152 2.28 4.76 -5.42
C ASP A 152 3.82 4.78 -5.44
N ILE A 153 4.41 5.62 -4.59
CA ILE A 153 5.85 5.73 -4.42
C ILE A 153 6.36 4.52 -3.60
N GLY A 154 7.46 3.93 -4.05
CA GLY A 154 8.05 2.74 -3.46
C GLY A 154 7.63 1.44 -4.17
N ALA A 155 8.01 0.32 -3.56
CA ALA A 155 7.91 -1.02 -4.17
C ALA A 155 6.52 -1.64 -4.13
N PHE A 156 5.65 -1.15 -3.24
CA PHE A 156 4.28 -1.62 -3.09
C PHE A 156 3.29 -0.62 -3.69
N GLU A 157 2.17 -1.15 -4.16
CA GLU A 157 0.97 -0.39 -4.44
C GLU A 157 -0.05 -0.70 -3.32
N LEU A 158 -0.65 0.33 -2.74
CA LEU A 158 -1.74 0.22 -1.82
C LEU A 158 -2.94 -0.35 -2.58
N ALA A 159 -3.24 -1.61 -2.32
CA ALA A 159 -4.46 -2.23 -2.80
C ALA A 159 -5.67 -1.52 -2.18
N VAL A 160 -6.25 -0.57 -2.92
CA VAL A 160 -7.53 0.03 -2.56
C VAL A 160 -8.59 -1.02 -2.85
N ILE A 161 -8.92 -1.83 -1.84
CA ILE A 161 -10.07 -2.72 -1.94
C ILE A 161 -11.30 -1.82 -1.96
N GLU A 162 -11.79 -1.52 -3.17
CA GLU A 162 -13.12 -0.94 -3.35
C GLU A 162 -14.17 -1.92 -2.81
N GLY A 163 -14.50 -1.75 -1.52
CA GLY A 163 -15.71 -2.29 -0.91
C GLY A 163 -15.60 -3.68 -0.31
N VAL A 164 -15.28 -3.74 0.98
CA VAL A 164 -16.04 -4.53 1.96
C VAL A 164 -16.21 -3.70 3.24
N ILE A 165 -17.26 -2.88 3.31
CA ILE A 165 -17.67 -2.30 4.59
C ILE A 165 -18.47 -3.38 5.34
N ILE A 166 -17.85 -4.07 6.29
CA ILE A 166 -18.57 -4.97 7.20
C ILE A 166 -19.33 -4.10 8.20
N ARG A 167 -20.59 -3.77 7.91
CA ARG A 167 -21.49 -3.14 8.90
C ARG A 167 -22.14 -4.25 9.73
N SER A 168 -21.85 -4.27 11.03
CA SER A 168 -22.57 -5.12 11.98
C SER A 168 -23.72 -4.32 12.62
N THR A 169 -24.95 -4.78 12.44
CA THR A 169 -26.12 -4.27 13.16
C THR A 169 -26.61 -5.37 14.08
N ARG A 170 -26.62 -5.10 15.39
CA ARG A 170 -27.23 -5.99 16.39
C ARG A 170 -28.64 -5.50 16.66
N VAL A 171 -29.63 -6.32 16.35
CA VAL A 171 -31.03 -6.06 16.70
C VAL A 171 -31.46 -7.11 17.72
N ALA A 172 -32.04 -6.67 18.83
CA ALA A 172 -32.62 -7.60 19.81
C ALA A 172 -33.85 -8.29 19.18
N ALA A 173 -33.95 -9.61 19.34
CA ALA A 173 -35.09 -10.37 18.84
C ALA A 173 -36.38 -9.93 19.56
N ASP A 174 -37.44 -9.67 18.82
CA ASP A 174 -38.76 -9.44 19.39
C ASP A 174 -39.33 -10.75 19.96
N THR A 175 -39.62 -10.77 21.26
CA THR A 175 -40.17 -11.94 21.95
C THR A 175 -41.70 -11.99 21.93
N GLY A 176 -42.38 -10.98 21.35
CA GLY A 176 -43.84 -10.85 21.33
C GLY A 176 -44.56 -11.74 20.31
N GLY A 177 -43.83 -12.47 19.45
CA GLY A 177 -44.37 -13.17 18.28
C GLY A 177 -44.65 -12.23 17.11
N GLY A 178 -44.68 -12.76 15.87
CA GLY A 178 -44.87 -11.96 14.65
C GLY A 178 -43.60 -11.86 13.78
N ILE A 179 -43.61 -10.93 12.82
CA ILE A 179 -42.48 -10.64 11.91
C ILE A 179 -41.71 -9.45 12.46
N GLN A 180 -40.38 -9.56 12.54
CA GLN A 180 -39.48 -8.45 12.86
C GLN A 180 -38.71 -8.03 11.60
N ASP A 181 -38.99 -6.84 11.11
CA ASP A 181 -38.25 -6.25 9.99
C ASP A 181 -36.96 -5.60 10.49
N ILE A 182 -35.82 -6.05 9.97
CA ILE A 182 -34.52 -5.43 10.22
C ILE A 182 -34.14 -4.61 8.99
N THR A 183 -34.21 -3.29 9.11
CA THR A 183 -33.73 -2.37 8.07
C THR A 183 -32.26 -2.04 8.31
N ILE A 184 -31.40 -2.37 7.35
CA ILE A 184 -29.99 -1.97 7.36
C ILE A 184 -29.84 -0.78 6.38
N PRO A 185 -29.77 0.48 6.87
CA PRO A 185 -29.67 1.63 6.00
C PRO A 185 -28.32 1.65 5.26
N GLY A 186 -28.34 2.01 3.97
CA GLY A 186 -27.14 2.14 3.15
C GLY A 186 -26.58 0.82 2.61
N PHE A 187 -27.42 -0.21 2.46
CA PHE A 187 -26.99 -1.55 2.00
C PHE A 187 -26.57 -1.64 0.51
N GLY A 188 -26.74 -0.56 -0.27
CA GLY A 188 -26.22 -0.42 -1.63
C GLY A 188 -26.59 -1.57 -2.58
N ILE A 189 -25.71 -1.88 -3.54
CA ILE A 189 -25.75 -3.11 -4.35
C ILE A 189 -24.83 -4.13 -3.66
N PRO A 190 -25.35 -5.09 -2.88
CA PRO A 190 -24.48 -6.06 -2.22
C PRO A 190 -24.01 -7.13 -3.20
N LYS A 191 -22.73 -7.51 -3.13
CA LYS A 191 -22.21 -8.75 -3.73
C LYS A 191 -22.42 -9.97 -2.82
N MET A 192 -22.66 -9.76 -1.52
CA MET A 192 -22.95 -10.80 -0.52
C MET A 192 -23.54 -10.20 0.77
N ALA A 193 -24.47 -10.89 1.41
CA ALA A 193 -24.89 -10.62 2.79
C ALA A 193 -24.80 -11.93 3.60
N MET A 194 -24.24 -11.86 4.80
CA MET A 194 -24.17 -13.00 5.73
C MET A 194 -25.01 -12.68 6.97
N LEU A 195 -26.02 -13.50 7.20
CA LEU A 195 -26.89 -13.41 8.38
C LEU A 195 -26.51 -14.53 9.35
N ILE A 196 -26.12 -14.18 10.56
CA ILE A 196 -25.86 -15.15 11.64
C ILE A 196 -26.93 -14.95 12.71
N CYS A 197 -27.73 -15.98 12.94
CA CYS A 197 -28.62 -16.06 14.09
C CYS A 197 -27.97 -16.90 15.17
N THR A 198 -27.86 -16.37 16.39
CA THR A 198 -27.33 -17.10 17.54
C THR A 198 -28.36 -17.12 18.66
N ASN A 199 -28.87 -18.30 19.02
CA ASN A 199 -29.64 -18.47 20.25
C ASN A 199 -28.66 -18.54 21.43
N THR A 200 -28.70 -17.54 22.32
CA THR A 200 -27.76 -17.40 23.44
C THR A 200 -28.25 -18.04 24.74
N SER A 201 -29.39 -18.74 24.73
CA SER A 201 -29.91 -19.38 25.93
C SER A 201 -29.38 -20.82 26.08
N ALA A 202 -28.80 -21.13 27.24
CA ALA A 202 -28.26 -22.45 27.60
C ALA A 202 -29.34 -23.52 27.88
N ASN A 203 -30.53 -23.40 27.27
CA ASN A 203 -31.71 -24.17 27.68
C ASN A 203 -32.30 -24.93 26.49
N ASP A 204 -31.67 -26.05 26.17
CA ASP A 204 -31.99 -27.00 25.08
C ASP A 204 -33.28 -27.82 25.35
N ILE A 205 -34.25 -27.24 26.06
CA ILE A 205 -35.50 -27.91 26.51
C ILE A 205 -36.75 -27.10 26.08
N LYS A 206 -36.66 -26.29 25.03
CA LYS A 206 -37.86 -25.78 24.36
C LYS A 206 -38.10 -26.55 23.08
N THR A 207 -39.37 -26.91 22.87
CA THR A 207 -39.92 -27.35 21.59
C THR A 207 -39.81 -26.18 20.61
N ASP A 208 -38.57 -25.89 20.18
CA ASP A 208 -38.24 -24.71 19.39
C ASP A 208 -38.55 -25.00 17.92
N LYS A 209 -39.86 -24.95 17.60
CA LYS A 209 -40.34 -24.85 16.22
C LYS A 209 -40.36 -23.38 15.79
N ALA A 210 -39.31 -22.62 16.09
CA ALA A 210 -39.12 -21.33 15.47
C ALA A 210 -38.84 -21.60 13.99
N LEU A 211 -39.91 -21.63 13.18
CA LEU A 211 -39.82 -21.58 11.72
C LEU A 211 -39.15 -20.26 11.38
N MET A 212 -37.81 -20.28 11.26
CA MET A 212 -37.06 -19.12 10.89
C MET A 212 -37.20 -18.98 9.38
N SER A 213 -38.02 -18.03 8.96
CA SER A 213 -38.03 -17.58 7.57
C SER A 213 -37.23 -16.28 7.50
N VAL A 214 -36.18 -16.29 6.68
CA VAL A 214 -35.38 -15.11 6.40
C VAL A 214 -35.81 -14.59 5.04
N GLY A 215 -36.45 -13.42 5.03
CA GLY A 215 -36.78 -12.69 3.82
C GLY A 215 -35.72 -11.63 3.53
N ILE A 216 -35.30 -11.52 2.27
CA ILE A 216 -34.54 -10.38 1.76
C ILE A 216 -35.40 -9.70 0.70
N THR A 217 -35.51 -8.38 0.75
CA THR A 217 -36.19 -7.60 -0.27
C THR A 217 -35.40 -6.35 -0.63
N ASP A 218 -35.42 -5.99 -1.92
CA ASP A 218 -34.94 -4.70 -2.45
C ASP A 218 -36.08 -3.67 -2.58
N GLY A 219 -37.27 -3.98 -2.05
CA GLY A 219 -38.50 -3.20 -2.21
C GLY A 219 -39.32 -3.55 -3.45
N THR A 220 -38.79 -4.34 -4.39
CA THR A 220 -39.48 -4.79 -5.63
C THR A 220 -39.55 -6.32 -5.72
N ASN A 221 -38.44 -7.00 -5.40
CA ASN A 221 -38.29 -8.45 -5.41
C ASN A 221 -38.16 -8.96 -3.96
N GLN A 222 -38.61 -10.19 -3.72
CA GLN A 222 -38.49 -10.85 -2.43
C GLN A 222 -37.91 -12.26 -2.61
N GLY A 223 -36.87 -12.58 -1.84
CA GLY A 223 -36.36 -13.93 -1.68
C GLY A 223 -36.58 -14.38 -0.25
N VAL A 224 -37.31 -15.48 -0.05
CA VAL A 224 -37.57 -16.04 1.28
C VAL A 224 -36.89 -17.39 1.37
N LEU A 225 -36.01 -17.54 2.36
CA LEU A 225 -35.46 -18.83 2.76
C LEU A 225 -36.18 -19.26 4.04
N ALA A 226 -37.08 -20.23 3.94
CA ALA A 226 -37.77 -20.83 5.07
C ALA A 226 -37.12 -22.18 5.41
N PHE A 227 -36.79 -22.37 6.69
CA PHE A 227 -36.27 -23.62 7.24
C PHE A 227 -37.33 -24.33 8.08
#